data_AF-A0AAW7EM99-F1
#
_entry.id   AF-A0AAW7EM99-F1
#
_cell.length_a   1.000
_cell.length_b   1.000
_cell.length_c   1.000
_cell.angle_alpha   90.00
_cell.angle_beta   90.00
_cell.angle_gamma   90.00
#
_symmetry.space_group_name_H-M   'P 1'
#
loop_
_entity.id
_entity.type
_entity.pdbx_description
1 polymer ?
#
loop_
_entity_poly.entity_id
_entity_poly.type
_entity_poly.pdbx_seq_one_letter_code
_entity_poly.pdbx_strand_id
1 'polypeptide(L)'
;MKRAPVIPKHTIKDIRPETEPSAAPAAPMVDSLIARVGAMARGNAILLPVCGREVKFILEAIPGESVETASRVWSGNERDQELLTEDALDDLIPSFILSGQQTPAFGRRVEGVIEIADGSRRRKAAILTSSDYRVLVGDLDDEQMMALSRLGNDYRPVSAYERGNRYAKRLENDFNGNISALAEAENISRKIITRCINTAHLPKSVVALFTHPGELSARSGEALYKAFSGKEALLLQRTQQLHEQKKAGVIFESEEVIGLLTDVLKEPSGKKVNLNTRHQFVPGATALYKGDKVIFNLDKSRLPAECIEKIESILRDLQKV
;
A
#
# COMPACT_ATOMS: atom_id res chain seq x y z
N MET A 1 41.16 16.54 55.89
CA MET A 1 40.65 17.88 55.53
C MET A 1 40.96 18.18 54.06
N LYS A 2 40.01 17.94 53.15
CA LYS A 2 39.84 18.64 51.86
C LYS A 2 38.33 18.62 51.58
N ARG A 3 37.71 19.81 51.55
CA ARG A 3 36.26 20.03 51.46
C ARG A 3 35.81 19.96 50.00
N ALA A 4 34.67 19.31 49.74
CA ALA A 4 33.99 19.31 48.45
C ALA A 4 33.35 20.69 48.16
N PRO A 5 33.21 21.12 46.88
CA PRO A 5 32.62 22.41 46.55
C PRO A 5 31.08 22.38 46.67
N VAL A 6 30.54 23.49 47.17
CA VAL A 6 29.11 23.75 47.41
C VAL A 6 28.42 24.19 46.12
N ILE A 7 27.33 23.51 45.74
CA ILE A 7 26.44 23.93 44.64
C ILE A 7 25.39 24.91 45.22
N PRO A 8 25.20 26.12 44.68
CA PRO A 8 24.20 27.06 45.20
C PRO A 8 22.77 26.60 44.86
N LYS A 9 21.91 26.57 45.87
CA LYS A 9 20.46 26.45 45.73
C LYS A 9 19.90 27.76 45.20
N HIS A 10 19.26 27.75 44.03
CA HIS A 10 18.36 28.83 43.63
C HIS A 10 16.90 28.40 43.76
N THR A 11 16.22 29.27 44.50
CA THR A 11 14.85 29.39 44.97
C THR A 11 13.78 29.03 43.94
N ILE A 12 12.82 28.22 44.38
CA ILE A 12 11.54 27.94 43.73
C ILE A 12 10.71 29.22 43.73
N LYS A 13 10.25 29.67 42.56
CA LYS A 13 9.08 30.53 42.42
C LYS A 13 7.94 29.69 41.86
N ASP A 14 6.86 29.59 42.62
CA ASP A 14 5.59 29.00 42.23
C ASP A 14 5.05 29.64 40.95
N ILE A 15 4.88 28.82 39.91
CA ILE A 15 3.92 29.07 38.84
C ILE A 15 3.20 27.74 38.61
N ARG A 16 1.87 27.77 38.79
CA ARG A 16 0.93 26.64 38.60
C ARG A 16 1.08 26.03 37.19
N PRO A 17 1.00 24.70 37.03
CA PRO A 17 0.91 24.12 35.70
C PRO A 17 -0.52 24.23 35.20
N GLU A 18 -0.74 25.11 34.21
CA GLU A 18 -1.85 24.90 33.28
C GLU A 18 -1.55 23.64 32.46
N THR A 19 -2.57 22.80 32.35
CA THR A 19 -2.50 21.46 31.77
C THR A 19 -2.48 21.59 30.26
N GLU A 20 -1.30 21.48 29.63
CA GLU A 20 -1.23 21.25 28.18
C GLU A 20 -1.61 19.78 27.88
N PRO A 21 -2.64 19.52 27.05
CA PRO A 21 -2.87 18.18 26.57
C PRO A 21 -1.74 17.77 25.62
N SER A 22 -1.12 16.63 25.94
CA SER A 22 -0.12 15.96 25.11
C SER A 22 -0.64 15.75 23.68
N ALA A 23 -0.15 16.57 22.75
CA ALA A 23 -0.35 16.35 21.33
C ALA A 23 0.63 15.26 20.87
N ALA A 24 0.07 14.11 20.50
CA ALA A 24 0.76 13.11 19.68
C ALA A 24 1.29 13.75 18.39
N PRO A 25 2.34 13.21 17.75
CA PRO A 25 2.92 13.83 16.56
C PRO A 25 1.99 13.59 15.37
N ALA A 26 1.00 14.47 15.19
CA ALA A 26 0.33 14.65 13.92
C ALA A 26 1.35 15.26 12.95
N ALA A 27 1.46 14.67 11.75
CA ALA A 27 2.44 15.09 10.75
C ALA A 27 2.36 16.62 10.52
N PRO A 28 3.47 17.37 10.64
CA PRO A 28 3.49 18.85 10.63
C PRO A 28 3.00 19.48 9.31
N MET A 29 2.76 18.66 8.29
CA MET A 29 2.27 19.09 6.98
C MET A 29 0.76 19.25 6.93
N VAL A 30 -0.03 18.59 7.78
CA VAL A 30 -1.50 18.64 7.70
C VAL A 30 -2.03 19.97 8.24
N ASP A 31 -1.53 20.42 9.39
CA ASP A 31 -1.86 21.73 9.96
C ASP A 31 -1.32 22.88 9.10
N SER A 32 -0.14 22.69 8.49
CA SER A 32 0.39 23.61 7.48
C SER A 32 -0.47 23.67 6.23
N LEU A 33 -1.11 22.56 5.82
CA LEU A 33 -2.02 22.51 4.67
C LEU A 33 -3.36 23.19 4.99
N ILE A 34 -3.93 22.94 6.17
CA ILE A 34 -5.19 23.56 6.63
C ILE A 34 -5.03 25.07 6.78
N ALA A 35 -3.93 25.54 7.37
CA ALA A 35 -3.61 26.96 7.45
C ALA A 35 -3.39 27.61 6.06
N ARG A 36 -2.85 26.86 5.08
CA ARG A 36 -2.66 27.33 3.68
C ARG A 36 -3.90 27.25 2.82
N VAL A 37 -4.84 26.36 3.12
CA VAL A 37 -6.19 26.38 2.51
C VAL A 37 -6.95 27.63 2.98
N GLY A 38 -6.71 28.11 4.20
CA GLY A 38 -7.17 29.44 4.64
C GLY A 38 -6.63 30.60 3.80
N ALA A 39 -5.47 30.43 3.14
CA ALA A 39 -4.90 31.41 2.20
C ALA A 39 -5.47 31.29 0.76
N MET A 40 -6.30 30.29 0.46
CA MET A 40 -6.99 30.15 -0.85
C MET A 40 -8.07 31.21 -1.10
N ALA A 41 -8.24 32.19 -0.21
CA ALA A 41 -9.14 33.31 -0.41
C ALA A 41 -8.76 34.23 -1.60
N ARG A 42 -7.63 34.03 -2.31
CA ARG A 42 -7.22 34.86 -3.46
C ARG A 42 -6.70 34.09 -4.69
N GLY A 43 -7.08 32.83 -4.90
CA GLY A 43 -6.84 32.16 -6.18
C GLY A 43 -6.66 30.66 -6.12
N ASN A 44 -6.76 30.03 -7.30
CA ASN A 44 -6.64 28.59 -7.52
C ASN A 44 -5.18 28.10 -7.63
N ALA A 45 -4.24 28.82 -7.01
CA ALA A 45 -2.81 28.58 -7.17
C ALA A 45 -2.07 28.68 -5.82
N ILE A 46 -1.03 27.87 -5.67
CA ILE A 46 -0.16 27.84 -4.49
C ILE A 46 1.32 27.85 -4.90
N LEU A 47 2.18 28.42 -4.06
CA LEU A 47 3.63 28.38 -4.21
C LEU A 47 4.21 27.38 -3.20
N LEU A 48 4.96 26.42 -3.71
CA LEU A 48 5.61 25.39 -2.90
C LEU A 48 7.07 25.18 -3.38
N PRO A 49 8.03 25.11 -2.45
CA PRO A 49 9.40 24.77 -2.80
C PRO A 49 9.53 23.28 -3.12
N VAL A 50 10.09 22.96 -4.29
CA VAL A 50 10.44 21.59 -4.71
C VAL A 50 11.91 21.59 -5.08
N CYS A 51 12.71 20.76 -4.42
CA CYS A 51 14.18 20.73 -4.56
C CYS A 51 14.83 22.12 -4.33
N GLY A 52 14.31 22.90 -3.36
CA GLY A 52 14.81 24.24 -3.05
C GLY A 52 14.42 25.33 -4.05
N ARG A 53 13.61 25.02 -5.07
CA ARG A 53 13.12 25.97 -6.07
C ARG A 53 11.62 26.20 -5.87
N GLU A 54 11.20 27.47 -5.84
CA GLU A 54 9.79 27.83 -5.73
C GLU A 54 9.05 27.49 -7.02
N VAL A 55 8.04 26.62 -6.92
CA VAL A 55 7.19 26.22 -8.04
C VAL A 55 5.76 26.71 -7.78
N LYS A 56 5.19 27.37 -8.79
CA LYS A 56 3.78 27.75 -8.80
C LYS A 56 2.94 26.58 -9.29
N PHE A 57 2.09 26.07 -8.42
CA PHE A 57 1.10 25.05 -8.72
C PHE A 57 -0.26 25.68 -8.93
N ILE A 58 -1.00 25.21 -9.92
CA ILE A 58 -2.40 25.55 -10.17
C ILE A 58 -3.22 24.29 -9.96
N LEU A 59 -4.28 24.39 -9.16
CA LEU A 59 -5.16 23.26 -8.90
C LEU A 59 -6.09 23.05 -10.11
N GLU A 60 -6.03 21.88 -10.71
CA GLU A 60 -6.88 21.48 -11.82
C GLU A 60 -7.71 20.27 -11.40
N ALA A 61 -9.00 20.26 -11.75
CA ALA A 61 -9.90 19.14 -11.54
C ALA A 61 -10.18 18.46 -12.87
N ILE A 62 -9.87 17.17 -12.96
CA ILE A 62 -10.16 16.31 -14.10
C ILE A 62 -11.45 15.55 -13.78
N PRO A 63 -12.49 15.62 -14.62
CA PRO A 63 -13.70 14.83 -14.44
C PRO A 63 -13.39 13.33 -14.45
N GLY A 64 -14.09 12.56 -13.60
CA GLY A 64 -13.85 11.11 -13.41
C GLY A 64 -13.74 10.30 -14.71
N GLU A 65 -14.64 10.55 -15.66
CA GLU A 65 -14.68 9.87 -16.97
C GLU A 65 -13.46 10.16 -17.85
N SER A 66 -12.80 11.30 -17.64
CA SER A 66 -11.65 11.75 -18.42
C SER A 66 -10.31 11.51 -17.71
N VAL A 67 -10.29 10.99 -16.48
CA VAL A 67 -9.05 10.80 -15.72
C VAL A 67 -8.08 9.89 -16.46
N GLU A 68 -8.57 8.82 -17.07
CA GLU A 68 -7.73 7.85 -17.77
C GLU A 68 -7.05 8.43 -19.02
N THR A 69 -7.73 9.31 -19.76
CA THR A 69 -7.26 9.91 -21.01
C THR A 69 -6.49 11.22 -20.80
N ALA A 70 -6.91 12.05 -19.85
CA ALA A 70 -6.35 13.38 -19.60
C ALA A 70 -5.16 13.36 -18.61
N SER A 71 -4.87 12.21 -17.98
CA SER A 71 -3.71 12.07 -17.09
C SER A 71 -2.94 10.77 -17.34
N ARG A 72 -1.64 10.78 -17.04
CA ARG A 72 -0.78 9.58 -17.05
C ARG A 72 0.16 9.60 -15.86
N VAL A 73 0.57 8.43 -15.37
CA VAL A 73 1.60 8.35 -14.33
C VAL A 73 2.96 8.59 -14.98
N TRP A 74 3.79 9.43 -14.36
CA TRP A 74 5.13 9.71 -14.84
C TRP A 74 5.98 8.42 -14.89
N SER A 75 6.77 8.25 -15.94
CA SER A 75 7.52 7.00 -16.22
C SER A 75 8.58 6.65 -15.17
N GLY A 76 9.07 7.65 -14.42
CA GLY A 76 9.98 7.45 -13.29
C GLY A 76 9.30 7.01 -11.99
N ASN A 77 7.96 6.93 -11.96
CA ASN A 77 7.24 6.40 -10.80
C ASN A 77 7.50 4.90 -10.67
N GLU A 78 7.91 4.46 -9.49
CA GLU A 78 8.30 3.08 -9.24
C GLU A 78 7.12 2.13 -8.91
N ARG A 79 5.90 2.66 -8.71
CA ARG A 79 4.70 1.82 -8.45
C ARG A 79 4.21 1.15 -9.73
N ASP A 80 3.97 -0.15 -9.66
CA ASP A 80 3.39 -0.90 -10.77
C ASP A 80 1.88 -0.63 -10.84
N GLN A 81 1.44 0.01 -11.91
CA GLN A 81 0.03 0.40 -12.09
C GLN A 81 -0.90 -0.80 -12.28
N GLU A 82 -0.37 -1.96 -12.69
CA GLU A 82 -1.14 -3.20 -12.84
C GLU A 82 -1.48 -3.84 -11.49
N LEU A 83 -0.67 -3.58 -10.45
CA LEU A 83 -0.87 -4.11 -9.10
C LEU A 83 -1.82 -3.25 -8.25
N LEU A 84 -2.30 -2.12 -8.78
CA LEU A 84 -3.30 -1.27 -8.14
C LEU A 84 -4.72 -1.74 -8.51
N THR A 85 -5.16 -2.83 -7.89
CA THR A 85 -6.51 -3.39 -8.02
C THR A 85 -7.49 -2.74 -7.03
N GLU A 86 -8.79 -3.07 -7.13
CA GLU A 86 -9.80 -2.66 -6.14
C GLU A 86 -9.42 -3.12 -4.72
N ASP A 87 -9.03 -4.39 -4.59
CA ASP A 87 -8.54 -4.99 -3.35
C ASP A 87 -7.33 -4.22 -2.77
N ALA A 88 -6.36 -3.84 -3.62
CA ALA A 88 -5.15 -3.13 -3.18
C ALA A 88 -5.39 -1.66 -2.80
N LEU A 89 -6.60 -1.14 -3.07
CA LEU A 89 -7.04 0.23 -2.82
C LEU A 89 -8.27 0.26 -1.88
N ASP A 90 -8.53 -0.82 -1.15
CA ASP A 90 -9.63 -0.94 -0.18
C ASP A 90 -9.58 0.14 0.92
N ASP A 91 -8.38 0.61 1.26
CA ASP A 91 -8.12 1.70 2.19
C ASP A 91 -8.53 3.07 1.64
N LEU A 92 -8.60 3.23 0.33
CA LEU A 92 -8.77 4.51 -0.36
C LEU A 92 -10.14 4.66 -1.03
N ILE A 93 -10.66 3.61 -1.66
CA ILE A 93 -11.91 3.60 -2.42
C ILE A 93 -13.11 4.10 -1.58
N PRO A 94 -13.33 3.65 -0.32
CA PRO A 94 -14.46 4.13 0.48
C PRO A 94 -14.45 5.64 0.72
N SER A 95 -13.25 6.21 0.94
CA SER A 95 -13.08 7.65 1.14
C SER A 95 -13.39 8.45 -0.13
N PHE A 96 -12.99 7.92 -1.29
CA PHE A 96 -13.31 8.50 -2.60
C PHE A 96 -14.82 8.51 -2.86
N ILE A 97 -15.52 7.41 -2.59
CA ILE A 97 -16.97 7.34 -2.77
C ILE A 97 -17.71 8.30 -1.82
N LEU A 98 -17.26 8.38 -0.56
CA LEU A 98 -17.94 9.18 0.46
C LEU A 98 -17.70 10.69 0.29
N SER A 99 -16.46 11.08 0.00
CA SER A 99 -16.00 12.46 0.12
C SER A 99 -15.20 12.97 -1.09
N GLY A 100 -14.96 12.12 -2.08
CA GLY A 100 -14.04 12.39 -3.17
C GLY A 100 -12.59 12.51 -2.72
N GLN A 101 -11.73 12.99 -3.62
CA GLN A 101 -10.33 13.19 -3.30
C GLN A 101 -10.13 14.40 -2.36
N GLN A 102 -9.63 14.12 -1.16
CA GLN A 102 -9.31 15.14 -0.14
C GLN A 102 -7.99 15.86 -0.40
N THR A 103 -6.93 15.12 -0.72
CA THR A 103 -5.60 15.68 -0.96
C THR A 103 -5.29 15.67 -2.46
N PRO A 104 -5.00 16.82 -3.10
CA PRO A 104 -4.66 16.87 -4.50
C PRO A 104 -3.34 16.15 -4.79
N ALA A 105 -3.24 15.58 -5.99
CA ALA A 105 -2.02 14.99 -6.53
C ALA A 105 -1.05 16.07 -7.00
N PHE A 106 0.19 15.72 -7.32
CA PHE A 106 1.17 16.63 -7.90
C PHE A 106 1.62 16.15 -9.27
N GLY A 107 1.75 17.07 -10.20
CA GLY A 107 2.14 16.75 -11.57
C GLY A 107 2.52 17.94 -12.41
N ARG A 108 2.85 17.65 -13.67
CA ARG A 108 3.17 18.64 -14.71
C ARG A 108 2.36 18.37 -15.96
N ARG A 109 2.26 19.36 -16.85
CA ARG A 109 1.59 19.20 -18.14
C ARG A 109 2.61 18.90 -19.23
N VAL A 110 2.40 17.82 -19.97
CA VAL A 110 3.23 17.42 -21.13
C VAL A 110 2.30 17.02 -22.27
N GLU A 111 2.43 17.69 -23.42
CA GLU A 111 1.67 17.38 -24.64
C GLU A 111 0.14 17.35 -24.42
N GLY A 112 -0.37 18.23 -23.56
CA GLY A 112 -1.81 18.31 -23.24
C GLY A 112 -2.31 17.28 -22.24
N VAL A 113 -1.47 16.35 -21.77
CA VAL A 113 -1.79 15.37 -20.73
C VAL A 113 -1.09 15.75 -19.43
N ILE A 114 -1.75 15.51 -18.29
CA ILE A 114 -1.16 15.74 -16.97
C ILE A 114 -0.36 14.51 -16.53
N GLU A 115 0.96 14.67 -16.41
CA GLU A 115 1.85 13.67 -15.84
C GLU A 115 1.86 13.74 -14.31
N ILE A 116 1.53 12.64 -13.66
CA ILE A 116 1.42 12.55 -12.20
C ILE A 116 2.75 12.06 -11.60
N ALA A 117 3.36 12.88 -10.75
CA ALA A 117 4.54 12.51 -9.96
C ALA A 117 4.13 11.80 -8.66
N ASP A 118 3.27 12.43 -7.87
CA ASP A 118 2.71 11.89 -6.64
C ASP A 118 1.19 11.81 -6.75
N GLY A 119 0.63 10.65 -6.37
CA GLY A 119 -0.80 10.39 -6.41
C GLY A 119 -1.22 9.26 -7.35
N SER A 120 -0.34 8.34 -7.74
CA SER A 120 -0.68 7.20 -8.60
C SER A 120 -1.79 6.30 -8.02
N ARG A 121 -1.74 5.98 -6.71
CA ARG A 121 -2.85 5.29 -6.00
C ARG A 121 -4.17 6.05 -6.09
N ARG A 122 -4.13 7.38 -5.89
CA ARG A 122 -5.29 8.28 -5.98
C ARG A 122 -5.85 8.38 -7.40
N ARG A 123 -4.98 8.42 -8.42
CA ARG A 123 -5.39 8.38 -9.84
C ARG A 123 -6.17 7.11 -10.13
N LYS A 124 -5.65 5.95 -9.72
CA LYS A 124 -6.32 4.67 -9.95
C LYS A 124 -7.65 4.58 -9.20
N ALA A 125 -7.70 5.04 -7.95
CA ALA A 125 -8.95 5.11 -7.18
C ALA A 125 -9.98 6.05 -7.84
N ALA A 126 -9.56 7.20 -8.37
CA ALA A 126 -10.43 8.11 -9.11
C ALA A 126 -11.05 7.44 -10.34
N ILE A 127 -10.24 6.70 -11.12
CA ILE A 127 -10.70 5.93 -12.28
C ILE A 127 -11.73 4.86 -11.86
N LEU A 128 -11.41 4.06 -10.84
CA LEU A 128 -12.30 2.96 -10.40
C LEU A 128 -13.64 3.46 -9.85
N THR A 129 -13.63 4.63 -9.19
CA THR A 129 -14.83 5.23 -8.58
C THR A 129 -15.52 6.25 -9.47
N SER A 130 -15.00 6.51 -10.68
CA SER A 130 -15.44 7.61 -11.55
C SER A 130 -15.52 8.97 -10.83
N SER A 131 -14.63 9.21 -9.87
CA SER A 131 -14.57 10.44 -9.08
C SER A 131 -13.68 11.48 -9.74
N ASP A 132 -13.99 12.76 -9.53
CA ASP A 132 -13.13 13.86 -9.95
C ASP A 132 -11.72 13.73 -9.35
N TYR A 133 -10.71 13.94 -10.20
CA TYR A 133 -9.31 13.86 -9.84
C TYR A 133 -8.67 15.25 -9.85
N ARG A 134 -8.27 15.70 -8.66
CA ARG A 134 -7.66 17.01 -8.40
C ARG A 134 -6.14 16.90 -8.39
N VAL A 135 -5.49 17.73 -9.20
CA VAL A 135 -4.04 17.75 -9.36
C VAL A 135 -3.53 19.18 -9.25
N LEU A 136 -2.47 19.39 -8.47
CA LEU A 136 -1.66 20.59 -8.46
C LEU A 136 -0.65 20.48 -9.61
N VAL A 137 -0.89 21.23 -10.66
CA VAL A 137 -0.08 21.25 -11.89
C VAL A 137 0.91 22.41 -11.82
N GLY A 138 2.20 22.08 -11.89
CA GLY A 138 3.29 23.06 -11.92
C GLY A 138 4.23 22.82 -13.10
N ASP A 139 5.10 23.79 -13.34
CA ASP A 139 6.24 23.61 -14.24
C ASP A 139 7.34 22.87 -13.49
N LEU A 140 7.59 21.61 -13.86
CA LEU A 140 8.47 20.68 -13.16
C LEU A 140 9.42 19.98 -14.13
N ASP A 141 10.70 19.98 -13.79
CA ASP A 141 11.68 19.13 -14.46
C ASP A 141 11.67 17.69 -13.91
N ASP A 142 12.45 16.80 -14.54
CA ASP A 142 12.51 15.39 -14.16
C ASP A 142 13.08 15.17 -12.75
N GLU A 143 13.96 16.06 -12.27
CA GLU A 143 14.51 16.00 -10.90
C GLU A 143 13.41 16.28 -9.88
N GLN A 144 12.61 17.33 -10.10
CA GLN A 144 11.49 17.70 -9.26
C GLN A 144 10.38 16.65 -9.30
N MET A 145 10.07 16.09 -10.47
CA MET A 145 9.14 14.96 -10.61
C MET A 145 9.62 13.74 -9.81
N MET A 146 10.92 13.43 -9.86
CA MET A 146 11.52 12.35 -9.08
C MET A 146 11.41 12.61 -7.58
N ALA A 147 11.71 13.82 -7.12
CA ALA A 147 11.66 14.18 -5.71
C ALA A 147 10.23 14.08 -5.16
N LEU A 148 9.23 14.58 -5.89
CA LEU A 148 7.82 14.47 -5.52
C LEU A 148 7.36 13.01 -5.49
N SER A 149 7.75 12.22 -6.50
CA SER A 149 7.42 10.78 -6.53
C SER A 149 8.03 10.03 -5.34
N ARG A 150 9.28 10.35 -4.94
CA ARG A 150 9.92 9.74 -3.77
C ARG A 150 9.22 10.13 -2.47
N LEU A 151 8.91 11.41 -2.30
CA LEU A 151 8.19 11.92 -1.13
C LEU A 151 6.82 11.23 -0.95
N GLY A 152 6.08 11.03 -2.04
CA GLY A 152 4.81 10.30 -2.02
C GLY A 152 4.95 8.81 -1.66
N ASN A 153 6.11 8.23 -1.89
CA ASN A 153 6.41 6.84 -1.51
C ASN A 153 6.86 6.72 -0.05
N ASP A 154 7.39 7.78 0.57
CA ASP A 154 7.72 7.78 1.99
C ASP A 154 6.45 7.69 2.86
N TYR A 155 5.35 8.33 2.44
CA TYR A 155 4.07 8.26 3.16
C TYR A 155 3.42 6.88 3.06
N ARG A 156 3.41 6.29 1.86
CA ARG A 156 2.97 4.90 1.64
C ARG A 156 4.05 4.13 0.88
N PRO A 157 4.89 3.35 1.58
CA PRO A 157 5.98 2.62 0.97
C PRO A 157 5.52 1.73 -0.18
N VAL A 158 6.32 1.70 -1.22
CA VAL A 158 6.21 0.72 -2.30
C VAL A 158 6.58 -0.69 -1.79
N SER A 159 5.98 -1.69 -2.41
CA SER A 159 6.16 -3.10 -2.06
C SER A 159 7.61 -3.56 -2.23
N ALA A 160 7.97 -4.68 -1.58
CA ALA A 160 9.29 -5.28 -1.77
C ALA A 160 9.57 -5.65 -3.23
N TYR A 161 8.53 -6.02 -3.98
CA TYR A 161 8.56 -6.31 -5.40
C TYR A 161 8.91 -5.07 -6.24
N GLU A 162 8.16 -3.97 -6.07
CA GLU A 162 8.39 -2.71 -6.77
C GLU A 162 9.78 -2.12 -6.45
N ARG A 163 10.18 -2.15 -5.18
CA ARG A 163 11.55 -1.75 -4.76
C ARG A 163 12.62 -2.60 -5.41
N GLY A 164 12.38 -3.91 -5.52
CA GLY A 164 13.28 -4.83 -6.20
C GLY A 164 13.48 -4.48 -7.66
N ASN A 165 12.39 -4.14 -8.38
CA ASN A 165 12.45 -3.67 -9.76
C ASN A 165 13.25 -2.37 -9.88
N ARG A 166 13.08 -1.42 -8.94
CA ARG A 166 13.94 -0.21 -8.89
C ARG A 166 15.40 -0.58 -8.71
N TYR A 167 15.71 -1.38 -7.69
CA TYR A 167 17.09 -1.74 -7.37
C TYR A 167 17.77 -2.49 -8.51
N ALA A 168 17.07 -3.41 -9.18
CA ALA A 168 17.61 -4.14 -10.33
C ALA A 168 17.99 -3.17 -11.46
N LYS A 169 17.09 -2.25 -11.84
CA LYS A 169 17.36 -1.23 -12.87
C LYS A 169 18.53 -0.32 -12.51
N ARG A 170 18.58 0.19 -11.27
CA ARG A 170 19.69 1.05 -10.82
C ARG A 170 21.00 0.29 -10.75
N LEU A 171 20.98 -0.97 -10.32
CA LEU A 171 22.17 -1.82 -10.24
C LEU A 171 22.81 -2.01 -11.62
N GLU A 172 21.98 -2.21 -12.65
CA GLU A 172 22.43 -2.35 -14.05
C GLU A 172 22.90 -1.02 -14.64
N ASN A 173 22.11 0.05 -14.49
CA ASN A 173 22.35 1.33 -15.17
C ASN A 173 23.38 2.23 -14.46
N ASP A 174 23.31 2.34 -13.14
CA ASP A 174 24.05 3.34 -12.37
C ASP A 174 25.32 2.76 -11.71
N PHE A 175 25.32 1.46 -11.39
CA PHE A 175 26.33 0.83 -10.53
C PHE A 175 27.06 -0.38 -11.15
N ASN A 176 26.82 -0.70 -12.42
CA ASN A 176 27.48 -1.79 -13.17
C ASN A 176 27.52 -3.14 -12.41
N GLY A 177 26.43 -3.50 -11.71
CA GLY A 177 26.35 -4.76 -10.95
C GLY A 177 26.89 -4.70 -9.52
N ASN A 178 27.41 -3.56 -9.06
CA ASN A 178 27.98 -3.45 -7.71
C ASN A 178 26.91 -3.18 -6.63
N ILE A 179 26.49 -4.26 -5.95
CA ILE A 179 25.49 -4.20 -4.87
C ILE A 179 25.98 -3.35 -3.68
N SER A 180 27.28 -3.32 -3.39
CA SER A 180 27.82 -2.53 -2.27
C SER A 180 27.69 -1.03 -2.53
N ALA A 181 27.99 -0.59 -3.75
CA ALA A 181 27.85 0.82 -4.13
C ALA A 181 26.39 1.28 -4.10
N LEU A 182 25.46 0.44 -4.60
CA LEU A 182 24.03 0.71 -4.51
C LEU A 182 23.54 0.78 -3.05
N ALA A 183 24.05 -0.11 -2.19
CA ALA A 183 23.72 -0.13 -0.76
C ALA A 183 24.14 1.15 -0.03
N GLU A 184 25.34 1.65 -0.34
CA GLU A 184 25.84 2.92 0.19
C GLU A 184 25.02 4.10 -0.32
N ALA A 185 24.72 4.15 -1.62
CA ALA A 185 23.97 5.24 -2.24
C ALA A 185 22.50 5.31 -1.76
N GLU A 186 21.86 4.17 -1.52
CA GLU A 186 20.48 4.08 -1.03
C GLU A 186 20.39 4.13 0.50
N ASN A 187 21.52 4.11 1.21
CA ASN A 187 21.60 3.99 2.67
C ASN A 187 20.81 2.79 3.23
N ILE A 188 20.91 1.64 2.55
CA ILE A 188 20.18 0.41 2.88
C ILE A 188 21.15 -0.77 2.86
N SER A 189 20.99 -1.71 3.80
CA SER A 189 21.88 -2.89 3.86
C SER A 189 21.84 -3.71 2.56
N ARG A 190 23.02 -4.21 2.14
CA ARG A 190 23.17 -5.14 0.99
C ARG A 190 22.17 -6.29 1.01
N LYS A 191 21.89 -6.84 2.21
CA LYS A 191 20.95 -7.94 2.41
C LYS A 191 19.52 -7.59 2.03
N ILE A 192 19.06 -6.37 2.31
CA ILE A 192 17.70 -5.93 1.95
C ILE A 192 17.62 -5.70 0.44
N ILE A 193 18.65 -5.12 -0.17
CA ILE A 193 18.71 -4.96 -1.63
C ILE A 193 18.63 -6.31 -2.33
N THR A 194 19.46 -7.28 -1.95
CA THR A 194 19.43 -8.63 -2.53
C THR A 194 18.07 -9.30 -2.35
N ARG A 195 17.42 -9.14 -1.19
CA ARG A 195 16.07 -9.66 -0.94
C ARG A 195 15.02 -9.08 -1.88
N CYS A 196 15.00 -7.77 -2.00
CA CYS A 196 14.08 -7.07 -2.89
C CYS A 196 14.32 -7.49 -4.35
N ILE A 197 15.58 -7.53 -4.83
CA ILE A 197 15.91 -7.97 -6.19
C ILE A 197 15.42 -9.41 -6.44
N ASN A 198 15.70 -10.34 -5.53
CA ASN A 198 15.20 -11.71 -5.65
C ASN A 198 13.66 -11.78 -5.64
N THR A 199 13.01 -10.92 -4.86
CA THR A 199 11.53 -10.82 -4.84
C THR A 199 11.01 -10.31 -6.18
N ALA A 200 11.69 -9.35 -6.81
CA ALA A 200 11.32 -8.80 -8.12
C ALA A 200 11.41 -9.80 -9.28
N HIS A 201 12.24 -10.84 -9.15
CA HIS A 201 12.29 -11.93 -10.13
C HIS A 201 11.07 -12.87 -10.07
N LEU A 202 10.21 -12.76 -9.05
CA LEU A 202 8.97 -13.52 -9.03
C LEU A 202 8.05 -13.06 -10.18
N PRO A 203 7.32 -13.98 -10.82
CA PRO A 203 6.31 -13.61 -11.80
C PRO A 203 5.25 -12.68 -11.18
N LYS A 204 4.82 -11.65 -11.91
CA LYS A 204 3.77 -10.72 -11.46
C LYS A 204 2.49 -11.43 -11.01
N SER A 205 2.14 -12.53 -11.67
CA SER A 205 0.98 -13.36 -11.31
C SER A 205 1.05 -13.89 -9.88
N VAL A 206 2.24 -14.15 -9.34
CA VAL A 206 2.44 -14.60 -7.96
C VAL A 206 2.15 -13.45 -7.00
N VAL A 207 2.65 -12.25 -7.30
CA VAL A 207 2.43 -11.05 -6.49
C VAL A 207 0.95 -10.66 -6.50
N ALA A 208 0.24 -10.87 -7.61
CA ALA A 208 -1.19 -10.62 -7.74
C ALA A 208 -2.09 -11.58 -6.92
N LEU A 209 -1.55 -12.65 -6.33
CA LEU A 209 -2.31 -13.49 -5.41
C LEU A 209 -2.63 -12.76 -4.10
N PHE A 210 -1.69 -11.91 -3.66
CA PHE A 210 -1.84 -11.10 -2.44
C PHE A 210 -2.86 -9.99 -2.67
N THR A 211 -3.57 -9.58 -1.61
CA THR A 211 -4.57 -8.50 -1.67
C THR A 211 -3.87 -7.18 -1.96
N HIS A 212 -2.77 -6.93 -1.26
CA HIS A 212 -1.89 -5.81 -1.50
C HIS A 212 -0.45 -6.32 -1.75
N PRO A 213 0.27 -5.84 -2.78
CA PRO A 213 1.65 -6.26 -3.04
C PRO A 213 2.60 -6.03 -1.86
N GLY A 214 2.26 -5.09 -0.96
CA GLY A 214 3.00 -4.86 0.29
C GLY A 214 2.93 -6.00 1.31
N GLU A 215 1.99 -6.94 1.19
CA GLU A 215 1.87 -8.10 2.08
C GLU A 215 3.01 -9.12 1.85
N LEU A 216 3.55 -9.16 0.63
CA LEU A 216 4.70 -9.99 0.32
C LEU A 216 5.97 -9.33 0.86
N SER A 217 6.40 -9.78 2.05
CA SER A 217 7.65 -9.29 2.64
C SER A 217 8.87 -9.65 1.79
N ALA A 218 9.91 -8.81 1.79
CA ALA A 218 11.15 -9.06 1.05
C ALA A 218 11.85 -10.37 1.49
N ARG A 219 11.63 -10.81 2.74
CA ARG A 219 12.17 -12.07 3.26
C ARG A 219 11.41 -13.27 2.68
N SER A 220 10.08 -13.22 2.71
CA SER A 220 9.24 -14.30 2.19
C SER A 220 9.35 -14.39 0.67
N GLY A 221 9.40 -13.25 -0.03
CA GLY A 221 9.64 -13.19 -1.47
C GLY A 221 10.99 -13.79 -1.88
N GLU A 222 12.07 -13.45 -1.18
CA GLU A 222 13.39 -14.08 -1.41
C GLU A 222 13.33 -15.60 -1.18
N ALA A 223 12.70 -16.05 -0.10
CA ALA A 223 12.57 -17.47 0.22
C ALA A 223 11.77 -18.23 -0.85
N LEU A 224 10.67 -17.63 -1.32
CA LEU A 224 9.83 -18.19 -2.37
C LEU A 224 10.59 -18.28 -3.69
N TYR A 225 11.28 -17.22 -4.10
CA TYR A 225 12.11 -17.22 -5.31
C TYR A 225 13.18 -18.32 -5.25
N LYS A 226 13.91 -18.44 -4.13
CA LYS A 226 14.93 -19.47 -3.95
C LYS A 226 14.35 -20.89 -3.97
N ALA A 227 13.18 -21.10 -3.35
CA ALA A 227 12.53 -22.41 -3.31
C ALA A 227 12.08 -22.90 -4.70
N PHE A 228 11.70 -21.97 -5.58
CA PHE A 228 11.24 -22.25 -6.94
C PHE A 228 12.29 -22.00 -8.03
N SER A 229 13.55 -21.73 -7.67
CA SER A 229 14.64 -21.58 -8.62
C SER A 229 14.81 -22.88 -9.43
N GLY A 230 14.71 -22.79 -10.76
CA GLY A 230 14.69 -23.95 -11.67
C GLY A 230 13.36 -24.71 -11.75
N LYS A 231 12.30 -24.24 -11.07
CA LYS A 231 10.95 -24.84 -11.04
C LYS A 231 9.85 -23.81 -11.32
N GLU A 232 10.14 -22.82 -12.17
CA GLU A 232 9.24 -21.70 -12.45
C GLU A 232 7.89 -22.13 -13.04
N ALA A 233 7.89 -23.14 -13.91
CA ALA A 233 6.65 -23.68 -14.49
C ALA A 233 5.70 -24.23 -13.41
N LEU A 234 6.24 -24.87 -12.38
CA LEU A 234 5.48 -25.41 -11.26
C LEU A 234 4.87 -24.27 -10.41
N LEU A 235 5.65 -23.21 -10.19
CA LEU A 235 5.18 -22.01 -9.48
C LEU A 235 4.00 -21.37 -10.23
N LEU A 236 4.14 -21.20 -11.55
CA LEU A 236 3.10 -20.62 -12.40
C LEU A 236 1.83 -21.48 -12.42
N GLN A 237 1.96 -22.80 -12.56
CA GLN A 237 0.81 -23.72 -12.53
C GLN A 237 0.07 -23.63 -11.20
N ARG A 238 0.80 -23.64 -10.07
CA ARG A 238 0.18 -23.50 -8.75
C ARG A 238 -0.48 -22.14 -8.56
N THR A 239 0.15 -21.08 -9.05
CA THR A 239 -0.38 -19.72 -9.02
C THR A 239 -1.71 -19.63 -9.79
N GLN A 240 -1.81 -20.28 -10.96
CA GLN A 240 -3.06 -20.33 -11.72
C GLN A 240 -4.19 -21.00 -10.94
N GLN A 241 -3.93 -22.14 -10.29
CA GLN A 241 -4.93 -22.83 -9.46
C GLN A 241 -5.42 -21.96 -8.29
N LEU A 242 -4.52 -21.21 -7.64
CA LEU A 242 -4.91 -20.32 -6.55
C LEU A 242 -5.71 -19.11 -7.05
N HIS A 243 -5.39 -18.59 -8.24
CA HIS A 243 -6.20 -17.55 -8.88
C HIS A 243 -7.62 -18.04 -9.20
N GLU A 244 -7.78 -19.28 -9.67
CA GLU A 244 -9.10 -19.87 -9.89
C GLU A 244 -9.90 -19.99 -8.59
N GLN A 245 -9.27 -20.38 -7.49
CA GLN A 245 -9.90 -20.43 -6.18
C GLN A 245 -10.29 -19.04 -5.67
N LYS A 246 -9.44 -18.03 -5.88
CA LYS A 246 -9.76 -16.63 -5.54
C LYS A 246 -10.96 -16.13 -6.35
N LYS A 247 -11.02 -16.46 -7.65
CA LYS A 247 -12.18 -16.16 -8.50
C LYS A 247 -13.46 -16.87 -8.04
N ALA A 248 -13.35 -18.04 -7.40
CA ALA A 248 -14.45 -18.77 -6.79
C ALA A 248 -14.87 -18.23 -5.40
N GLY A 249 -14.31 -17.09 -4.94
CA GLY A 249 -14.66 -16.44 -3.68
C GLY A 249 -13.86 -16.92 -2.45
N VAL A 250 -12.81 -17.74 -2.66
CA VAL A 250 -11.90 -18.11 -1.57
C VAL A 250 -10.98 -16.94 -1.25
N ILE A 251 -10.89 -16.58 0.03
CA ILE A 251 -9.97 -15.56 0.53
C ILE A 251 -8.83 -16.26 1.26
N PHE A 252 -7.61 -15.91 0.87
CA PHE A 252 -6.40 -16.39 1.50
C PHE A 252 -5.76 -15.26 2.30
N GLU A 253 -5.28 -15.58 3.49
CA GLU A 253 -4.36 -14.69 4.21
C GLU A 253 -2.96 -14.80 3.61
N SER A 254 -2.12 -13.76 3.79
CA SER A 254 -0.79 -13.68 3.16
C SER A 254 0.13 -14.88 3.46
N GLU A 255 0.16 -15.35 4.71
CA GLU A 255 0.93 -16.54 5.10
C GLU A 255 0.36 -17.84 4.53
N GLU A 256 -0.98 -17.92 4.34
CA GLU A 256 -1.63 -19.07 3.71
C GLU A 256 -1.27 -19.16 2.23
N VAL A 257 -1.22 -18.02 1.51
CA VAL A 257 -0.76 -17.98 0.11
C VAL A 257 0.66 -18.55 0.00
N ILE A 258 1.58 -18.10 0.86
CA ILE A 258 2.98 -18.58 0.85
C ILE A 258 3.04 -20.08 1.18
N GLY A 259 2.26 -20.55 2.16
CA GLY A 259 2.14 -21.96 2.51
C GLY A 259 1.64 -22.80 1.34
N LEU A 260 0.52 -22.42 0.73
CA LEU A 260 -0.12 -23.13 -0.38
C LEU A 260 0.75 -23.17 -1.63
N LEU A 261 1.54 -22.12 -1.89
CA LEU A 261 2.53 -22.12 -2.95
C LEU A 261 3.63 -23.14 -2.65
N THR A 262 4.23 -23.05 -1.46
CA THR A 262 5.38 -23.88 -1.07
C THR A 262 5.03 -25.36 -0.86
N ASP A 263 3.78 -25.69 -0.55
CA ASP A 263 3.34 -27.06 -0.30
C ASP A 263 3.52 -27.99 -1.50
N VAL A 264 3.51 -27.45 -2.73
CA VAL A 264 3.77 -28.24 -3.95
C VAL A 264 5.21 -28.77 -4.00
N LEU A 265 6.13 -28.16 -3.25
CA LEU A 265 7.52 -28.61 -3.14
C LEU A 265 7.74 -29.66 -2.06
N LYS A 266 6.78 -29.88 -1.16
CA LYS A 266 6.87 -30.90 -0.10
C LYS A 266 6.38 -32.23 -0.66
N GLU A 267 7.10 -33.32 -0.36
CA GLU A 267 6.56 -34.67 -0.52
C GLU A 267 5.27 -34.81 0.31
N PRO A 268 4.31 -35.68 -0.07
CA PRO A 268 3.06 -35.90 0.64
C PRO A 268 3.31 -36.58 2.00
N SER A 269 3.97 -35.89 2.91
CA SER A 269 4.06 -36.27 4.31
C SER A 269 2.75 -35.82 4.97
N GLY A 270 2.03 -36.77 5.57
CA GLY A 270 0.66 -36.62 6.06
C GLY A 270 0.40 -35.61 7.19
N LYS A 271 1.22 -34.58 7.35
CA LYS A 271 0.89 -33.41 8.17
C LYS A 271 0.06 -32.45 7.31
N LYS A 272 -1.25 -32.65 7.32
CA LYS A 272 -2.20 -31.63 6.87
C LYS A 272 -1.84 -30.34 7.60
N VAL A 273 -1.31 -29.36 6.86
CA VAL A 273 -1.30 -27.97 7.34
C VAL A 273 -2.76 -27.67 7.68
N ASN A 274 -3.04 -27.28 8.92
CA ASN A 274 -4.37 -26.80 9.30
C ASN A 274 -4.61 -25.49 8.53
N LEU A 275 -5.01 -25.63 7.27
CA LEU A 275 -5.39 -24.54 6.40
C LEU A 275 -6.68 -24.01 7.00
N ASN A 276 -6.57 -22.85 7.65
CA ASN A 276 -7.76 -22.06 7.82
C ASN A 276 -8.12 -21.59 6.41
N THR A 277 -9.38 -21.69 6.02
CA THR A 277 -9.82 -21.19 4.72
C THR A 277 -10.98 -20.27 4.99
N ARG A 278 -10.85 -19.01 4.62
CA ARG A 278 -11.96 -18.07 4.66
C ARG A 278 -12.62 -18.06 3.29
N HIS A 279 -13.92 -18.26 3.25
CA HIS A 279 -14.71 -18.15 2.02
C HIS A 279 -15.71 -17.01 2.18
N GLN A 280 -15.75 -16.10 1.22
CA GLN A 280 -16.75 -15.05 1.19
C GLN A 280 -17.76 -15.37 0.09
N PHE A 281 -19.01 -15.61 0.50
CA PHE A 281 -20.10 -15.89 -0.43
C PHE A 281 -20.68 -14.59 -0.99
N VAL A 282 -20.94 -13.62 -0.11
CA VAL A 282 -21.43 -12.28 -0.46
C VAL A 282 -20.85 -11.23 0.52
N PRO A 283 -20.85 -9.93 0.17
CA PRO A 283 -20.53 -8.87 1.12
C PRO A 283 -21.39 -8.98 2.39
N GLY A 284 -20.75 -9.27 3.53
CA GLY A 284 -21.45 -9.49 4.81
C GLY A 284 -21.72 -10.95 5.18
N ALA A 285 -21.46 -11.95 4.30
CA ALA A 285 -21.52 -13.37 4.65
C ALA A 285 -20.19 -14.07 4.35
N THR A 286 -19.49 -14.47 5.42
CA THR A 286 -18.22 -15.20 5.32
C THR A 286 -18.26 -16.47 6.16
N ALA A 287 -17.61 -17.53 5.69
CA ALA A 287 -17.38 -18.76 6.43
C ALA A 287 -15.87 -18.96 6.64
N LEU A 288 -15.46 -19.18 7.87
CA LEU A 288 -14.09 -19.55 8.23
C LEU A 288 -14.06 -21.02 8.60
N TYR A 289 -13.37 -21.82 7.79
CA TYR A 289 -13.11 -23.22 8.04
C TYR A 289 -11.80 -23.33 8.82
N LYS A 290 -11.82 -23.87 10.04
CA LYS A 290 -10.66 -24.00 10.94
C LYS A 290 -10.64 -25.40 11.54
N GLY A 291 -9.87 -26.30 10.92
CA GLY A 291 -9.85 -27.73 11.29
C GLY A 291 -11.26 -28.32 11.18
N ASP A 292 -11.76 -28.92 12.27
CA ASP A 292 -13.11 -29.50 12.34
C ASP A 292 -14.22 -28.49 12.68
N LYS A 293 -13.92 -27.18 12.69
CA LYS A 293 -14.88 -26.12 13.03
C LYS A 293 -15.15 -25.23 11.82
N VAL A 294 -16.41 -24.86 11.64
CA VAL A 294 -16.84 -23.83 10.69
C VAL A 294 -17.44 -22.67 11.48
N ILE A 295 -16.94 -21.46 11.24
CA ILE A 295 -17.44 -20.23 11.86
C ILE A 295 -18.09 -19.38 10.76
N PHE A 296 -19.41 -19.22 10.83
CA PHE A 296 -20.14 -18.30 9.96
C PHE A 296 -20.17 -16.90 10.59
N ASN A 297 -19.75 -15.89 9.84
CA ASN A 297 -19.90 -14.49 10.21
C ASN A 297 -20.87 -13.83 9.22
N LEU A 298 -22.01 -13.40 9.76
CA LEU A 298 -23.17 -12.88 9.03
C LEU A 298 -23.52 -11.48 9.56
N ASP A 299 -23.37 -10.48 8.72
CA ASP A 299 -23.70 -9.08 9.03
C ASP A 299 -25.19 -8.82 8.81
N LYS A 300 -25.92 -8.62 9.91
CA LYS A 300 -27.37 -8.34 9.92
C LYS A 300 -27.76 -7.06 9.19
N SER A 301 -26.83 -6.13 8.99
CA SER A 301 -27.10 -4.87 8.29
C SER A 301 -27.05 -5.02 6.76
N ARG A 302 -26.38 -6.06 6.27
CA ARG A 302 -26.12 -6.29 4.84
C ARG A 302 -26.85 -7.51 4.26
N LEU A 303 -27.42 -8.36 5.11
CA LEU A 303 -28.07 -9.60 4.73
C LEU A 303 -29.59 -9.57 5.00
N PRO A 304 -30.42 -10.19 4.14
CA PRO A 304 -31.84 -10.36 4.42
C PRO A 304 -32.09 -11.20 5.69
N ALA A 305 -33.06 -10.79 6.51
CA ALA A 305 -33.42 -11.49 7.75
C ALA A 305 -33.81 -12.97 7.51
N GLU A 306 -34.50 -13.25 6.40
CA GLU A 306 -34.90 -14.62 6.02
C GLU A 306 -33.73 -15.60 5.89
N CYS A 307 -32.55 -15.12 5.43
CA CYS A 307 -31.37 -15.97 5.28
C CYS A 307 -30.79 -16.38 6.64
N ILE A 308 -30.82 -15.47 7.61
CA ILE A 308 -30.34 -15.72 8.97
C ILE A 308 -31.29 -16.68 9.68
N GLU A 309 -32.61 -16.48 9.54
CA GLU A 309 -33.63 -17.37 10.09
C GLU A 309 -33.51 -18.80 9.55
N LYS A 310 -33.21 -18.98 8.26
CA LYS A 310 -32.96 -20.31 7.68
C LYS A 310 -31.76 -21.00 8.32
N ILE A 311 -30.66 -20.29 8.54
CA ILE A 311 -29.46 -20.85 9.19
C ILE A 311 -29.75 -21.18 10.66
N GLU A 312 -30.46 -20.30 11.37
CA GLU A 312 -30.91 -20.57 12.74
C GLU A 312 -31.85 -21.77 12.82
N SER A 313 -32.75 -21.96 11.85
CA SER A 313 -33.63 -23.13 11.78
C SER A 313 -32.83 -24.42 11.67
N ILE A 314 -31.82 -24.46 10.78
CA ILE A 314 -30.93 -25.63 10.62
C ILE A 314 -30.22 -25.94 11.94
N LEU A 315 -29.73 -24.91 12.64
CA LEU A 315 -29.07 -25.09 13.94
C LEU A 315 -30.04 -25.54 15.04
N ARG A 316 -31.30 -25.08 15.03
CA ARG A 316 -32.33 -25.52 15.97
C ARG A 316 -32.74 -26.97 15.74
N ASP A 317 -32.77 -27.44 14.50
CA ASP A 317 -33.11 -28.83 14.22
C ASP A 317 -32.03 -29.80 14.72
N LEU A 318 -30.76 -29.36 14.77
CA LEU A 318 -29.67 -30.11 15.41
C LEU A 318 -29.79 -30.20 16.94
N GLN A 319 -30.57 -29.32 17.60
CA GLN A 319 -30.85 -29.45 19.04
C GLN A 319 -31.89 -30.53 19.36
N LYS A 320 -32.62 -31.02 18.36
CA LYS A 320 -33.65 -32.07 18.52
C LYS A 320 -33.10 -33.48 18.35
N VAL A 321 -31.81 -33.62 18.06
CA VAL A 321 -31.06 -34.88 17.97
C VAL A 321 -30.31 -35.10 19.27
#